data_AF-A0A8S2SVH2-F1
#
_entry.id   AF-A0A8S2SVH2-F1
#
_cell.length_a   1.000
_cell.length_b   1.000
_cell.length_c   1.000
_cell.angle_alpha   90.00
_cell.angle_beta   90.00
_cell.angle_gamma   90.00
#
_symmetry.space_group_name_H-M   'P 1'
#
loop_
_entity.id
_entity.type
_entity.pdbx_description
1 polymer ?
#
loop_
_entity_poly.entity_id
_entity_poly.type
_entity_poly.pdbx_seq_one_letter_code
_entity_poly.pdbx_strand_id
1 'polypeptide(L)'
;MIESMNDLLMRLKTNKSITDDLYHRLLIDASKVKLPYLYFLPDVSIENKISMVPIITSAYSATWKIGKYLNDLLRPFVNKILQPTTFR
;
A
#
# COMPACT_ATOMS: atom_id res chain seq x y z
N MET A 1 17.45 -0.52 -4.67
CA MET A 1 16.42 -0.08 -3.69
C MET A 1 15.60 -1.26 -3.15
N ILE A 2 14.91 -2.02 -3.99
CA ILE A 2 14.11 -3.19 -3.55
C ILE A 2 14.98 -4.27 -2.88
N GLU A 3 16.12 -4.60 -3.48
CA GLU A 3 17.08 -5.57 -2.93
C GLU A 3 17.59 -5.13 -1.55
N SER A 4 18.01 -3.87 -1.42
CA SER A 4 18.44 -3.29 -0.14
C SER A 4 17.35 -3.35 0.94
N MET A 5 16.08 -3.29 0.53
CA MET A 5 14.93 -3.37 1.42
C MET A 5 14.66 -4.81 1.88
N ASN A 6 14.77 -5.77 0.96
CA ASN A 6 14.67 -7.19 1.26
C ASN A 6 15.82 -7.67 2.16
N ASP A 7 17.04 -7.16 1.96
CA ASP A 7 18.18 -7.42 2.84
C ASP A 7 17.93 -6.90 4.26
N LEU A 8 17.31 -5.74 4.39
CA LEU A 8 16.95 -5.16 5.68
C LEU A 8 15.86 -6.00 6.38
N LEU A 9 14.83 -6.42 5.65
CA LEU A 9 13.81 -7.35 6.15
C LEU A 9 14.41 -8.68 6.60
N MET A 10 15.37 -9.20 5.84
CA MET A 10 16.07 -10.44 6.20
C MET A 10 16.88 -10.27 7.48
N ARG A 11 17.62 -9.16 7.65
CA ARG A 11 18.34 -8.86 8.90
C ARG A 11 17.40 -8.73 10.10
N LEU A 12 16.24 -8.09 9.92
CA LEU A 12 15.22 -7.97 10.96
C LEU A 12 14.64 -9.33 11.36
N LYS A 13 14.45 -10.24 10.39
CA LYS A 13 14.05 -11.62 10.65
C LYS A 13 15.13 -12.38 11.41
N THR A 14 16.40 -12.27 11.01
CA THR A 14 17.53 -12.93 11.68
C THR A 14 17.66 -12.46 13.14
N ASN A 15 17.40 -11.18 13.39
CA ASN A 15 17.40 -10.58 14.73
C ASN A 15 16.10 -10.81 15.53
N LYS A 16 15.16 -11.61 15.02
CA LYS A 16 13.85 -11.90 15.63
C LYS A 16 12.99 -10.66 15.93
N SER A 17 13.24 -9.54 15.26
CA SER A 17 12.45 -8.31 15.42
C SER A 17 11.12 -8.36 14.66
N ILE A 18 11.00 -9.26 13.68
CA ILE A 18 9.78 -9.53 12.92
C ILE A 18 9.50 -11.04 12.88
N THR A 19 8.23 -11.41 12.82
CA THR A 19 7.81 -12.82 12.65
C THR A 19 7.96 -13.27 11.20
N ASP A 20 8.03 -14.59 11.00
CA ASP A 20 8.23 -15.17 9.68
C ASP A 20 7.06 -14.89 8.71
N ASP A 21 5.83 -14.90 9.22
CA ASP A 21 4.63 -14.49 8.47
C ASP A 21 4.73 -13.03 7.99
N LEU A 22 5.19 -12.14 8.87
CA LEU A 22 5.32 -10.72 8.57
C LEU A 22 6.43 -10.46 7.54
N TYR A 23 7.53 -11.22 7.64
CA TYR A 23 8.58 -11.23 6.63
C TYR A 23 8.05 -11.64 5.25
N HIS A 24 7.30 -12.74 5.15
CA HIS A 24 6.75 -13.20 3.87
C HIS A 24 5.72 -12.25 3.25
N ARG A 25 4.91 -11.58 4.08
CA ARG A 25 3.97 -10.56 3.60
C ARG A 25 4.67 -9.33 3.03
N LEU A 26 5.74 -8.88 3.71
CA LEU A 26 6.47 -7.67 3.35
C LEU A 26 7.52 -7.90 2.25
N LEU A 27 7.97 -9.13 2.04
CA LEU A 27 8.95 -9.46 1.00
C LEU A 27 8.47 -8.98 -0.38
N ILE A 28 9.37 -8.32 -1.10
CA ILE A 28 9.07 -7.73 -2.40
C ILE A 28 9.76 -8.54 -3.47
N ASP A 29 8.97 -9.15 -4.35
CA ASP A 29 9.49 -9.84 -5.53
C ASP A 29 9.87 -8.80 -6.60
N ALA A 30 11.17 -8.59 -6.78
CA ALA A 30 11.72 -7.59 -7.70
C ALA A 30 11.23 -7.80 -9.15
N SER A 31 10.93 -9.05 -9.55
CA SER A 31 10.44 -9.37 -10.89
C SER A 31 9.00 -8.90 -11.13
N LYS A 32 8.21 -8.78 -10.05
CA LYS A 32 6.80 -8.33 -10.08
C LYS A 32 6.65 -6.83 -9.85
N VAL A 33 7.69 -6.16 -9.37
CA VAL A 33 7.65 -4.70 -9.21
C VAL A 33 7.73 -4.05 -10.58
N LYS A 34 6.56 -3.79 -11.15
CA LYS A 34 6.43 -2.90 -12.30
C LYS A 34 6.63 -1.46 -11.82
N LEU A 35 7.39 -0.66 -12.58
CA LEU A 35 7.41 0.79 -12.43
C LEU A 35 5.95 1.29 -12.44
N PRO A 36 5.56 2.15 -11.50
CA PRO A 36 4.21 2.69 -11.48
C PRO A 36 3.94 3.39 -12.80
N TYR A 37 2.99 2.86 -13.56
CA TYR A 37 2.54 3.50 -14.80
C TYR A 37 1.54 4.59 -14.40
N LEU A 38 1.83 5.80 -14.85
CA LEU A 38 0.93 6.94 -14.77
C LEU A 38 -0.09 6.80 -15.91
N TYR A 39 -1.29 6.36 -15.58
CA TYR A 39 -2.41 6.42 -16.53
C TYR A 39 -3.18 7.70 -16.30
N PHE A 40 -3.67 8.31 -17.36
CA PHE A 40 -4.67 9.35 -17.27
C PHE A 40 -5.98 8.78 -17.80
N LEU A 41 -6.99 8.66 -16.94
CA LEU A 41 -8.33 8.31 -17.39
C LEU A 41 -9.12 9.60 -17.68
N PRO A 42 -9.85 9.65 -18.80
CA PRO A 42 -10.79 10.72 -19.06
C PRO A 42 -11.97 10.58 -18.08
N ASP A 43 -12.14 11.59 -17.25
CA ASP A 43 -13.33 11.73 -16.43
C ASP A 43 -14.46 12.30 -17.29
N VAL A 44 -15.44 11.45 -17.58
CA VAL A 44 -16.65 11.79 -18.37
C VAL A 44 -17.79 12.29 -17.49
N SER A 45 -17.58 12.47 -16.17
CA SER A 45 -18.61 12.94 -15.26
C SER A 45 -18.92 14.44 -15.37
N ILE A 46 -18.07 15.22 -16.05
CA ILE A 46 -18.24 16.66 -16.23
C ILE A 46 -18.66 16.91 -17.68
N GLU A 47 -19.94 17.25 -17.90
CA GLU A 47 -20.43 17.69 -19.20
C GLU A 47 -19.54 18.83 -19.73
N ASN A 48 -19.04 18.66 -20.97
CA ASN A 48 -18.22 19.62 -21.72
C ASN A 48 -16.78 19.88 -21.23
N LYS A 49 -16.21 19.08 -20.31
CA LYS A 49 -14.76 19.10 -20.03
C LYS A 49 -14.20 17.69 -19.84
N ILE A 50 -13.27 17.29 -20.72
CA ILE A 50 -12.45 16.10 -20.48
C ILE A 50 -11.39 16.48 -19.43
N SER A 51 -11.64 16.11 -18.18
CA SER A 51 -10.63 16.20 -17.12
C SER A 51 -9.83 14.90 -17.10
N MET A 52 -8.50 14.99 -17.03
CA MET A 52 -7.62 13.82 -16.93
C MET A 52 -7.25 13.58 -15.47
N VAL A 53 -7.65 12.45 -14.91
CA VAL A 53 -7.30 12.08 -13.53
C VAL A 53 -6.07 11.17 -13.55
N PRO A 54 -4.96 11.54 -12.88
CA PRO A 54 -3.80 10.69 -12.79
C PRO A 54 -4.09 9.47 -11.90
N ILE A 55 -3.87 8.29 -12.44
CA ILE A 55 -3.96 7.02 -11.72
C ILE A 55 -2.55 6.45 -11.64
N ILE A 56 -2.01 6.45 -10.42
CA ILE A 56 -0.75 5.79 -10.12
C ILE A 56 -1.06 4.31 -9.86
N THR A 57 -0.80 3.46 -10.85
CA THR A 57 -0.92 2.00 -10.67
C THR A 57 0.31 1.46 -9.97
N SER A 58 0.37 1.63 -8.65
CA SER A 58 1.50 1.19 -7.82
C SER A 58 1.22 -0.10 -7.06
N ALA A 59 0.26 -0.92 -7.52
CA ALA A 59 -0.25 -2.12 -6.84
C ALA A 59 0.84 -3.11 -6.39
N TYR A 60 2.01 -3.09 -7.05
CA TYR A 60 3.16 -3.94 -6.73
C TYR A 60 4.39 -3.16 -6.22
N SER A 61 4.24 -1.87 -5.90
CA SER A 61 5.33 -1.07 -5.34
C SER A 61 5.56 -1.38 -3.87
N ALA A 62 6.82 -1.21 -3.44
CA ALA A 62 7.22 -1.30 -2.03
C ALA A 62 6.37 -0.40 -1.13
N THR A 63 6.21 0.86 -1.56
CA THR A 63 5.45 1.89 -0.84
C THR A 63 3.99 1.51 -0.68
N TRP A 64 3.37 0.92 -1.72
CA TRP A 64 1.99 0.47 -1.64
C TRP A 64 1.82 -0.71 -0.69
N LYS A 65 2.73 -1.70 -0.71
CA LYS A 65 2.67 -2.83 0.23
C LYS A 65 2.76 -2.37 1.69
N ILE A 66 3.68 -1.46 2.00
CA ILE A 66 3.82 -0.90 3.35
C ILE A 66 2.60 -0.06 3.72
N GLY A 67 2.16 0.83 2.83
CA GLY A 67 0.99 1.67 3.05
C GLY A 67 -0.28 0.86 3.29
N LYS A 68 -0.48 -0.21 2.50
CA LYS A 68 -1.59 -1.15 2.69
C LYS A 68 -1.50 -1.88 4.03
N TYR A 69 -0.33 -2.40 4.39
CA TYR A 69 -0.14 -3.05 5.69
C TYR A 69 -0.46 -2.10 6.86
N LEU A 70 0.03 -0.86 6.83
CA LEU A 70 -0.26 0.15 7.85
C LEU A 70 -1.75 0.52 7.89
N ASN A 71 -2.38 0.72 6.72
CA ASN A 71 -3.81 0.95 6.64
C ASN A 71 -4.58 -0.23 7.25
N ASP A 72 -4.28 -1.47 6.88
CA ASP A 72 -5.00 -2.64 7.38
C ASP A 72 -4.79 -2.84 8.89
N LEU A 73 -3.61 -2.51 9.42
CA LEU A 73 -3.31 -2.53 10.86
C LEU A 73 -4.09 -1.46 11.64
N LEU A 74 -4.20 -0.25 11.09
CA LEU A 74 -4.78 0.91 11.77
C LEU A 74 -6.30 1.03 11.56
N ARG A 75 -6.83 0.51 10.45
CA ARG A 75 -8.23 0.65 10.06
C ARG A 75 -9.23 0.11 11.08
N PRO A 76 -8.99 -0.99 11.81
CA PRO A 76 -9.87 -1.39 12.91
C PRO A 76 -9.98 -0.34 14.02
N PHE A 77 -8.89 0.36 14.34
CA PHE A 77 -8.89 1.42 15.35
C PHE A 77 -9.58 2.68 14.85
N VAL A 78 -9.31 3.08 13.60
CA VAL A 78 -9.97 4.21 12.96
C VAL A 78 -11.48 3.97 12.83
N ASN A 79 -11.88 2.78 12.40
CA ASN A 79 -13.29 2.40 12.31
C ASN A 79 -13.98 2.43 13.67
N LYS A 80 -13.29 2.05 14.75
CA LYS A 80 -13.84 2.11 16.11
C LYS A 80 -14.05 3.55 16.60
N ILE A 81 -13.18 4.47 16.21
CA ILE A 81 -13.31 5.91 16.53
C ILE A 81 -14.38 6.58 15.65
N LEU A 82 -14.52 6.14 14.41
CA LEU A 82 -15.53 6.62 13.47
C LEU A 82 -16.92 6.00 13.67
N GLN A 83 -17.07 5.01 14.56
CA GLN A 83 -18.41 4.56 14.95
C GLN A 83 -19.11 5.75 15.61
N PRO A 84 -20.25 6.19 15.05
CA PRO A 84 -20.97 7.30 15.64
C PRO A 84 -21.39 6.87 17.05
N THR A 85 -20.98 7.64 18.05
CA THR A 85 -21.56 7.58 19.40
C THR A 85 -22.96 8.16 19.33
N THR A 86 -23.85 7.52 18.58
CA THR A 86 -25.28 7.83 18.62
C THR A 86 -25.81 7.16 19.87
N PHE A 87 -25.78 7.91 20.98
CA PHE A 87 -26.60 7.60 22.14
C PHE A 87 -28.05 7.48 21.67
N ARG A 88 -28.66 6.32 21.92
CA ARG A 88 -30.09 6.07 21.74
C ARG A 88 -30.81 6.36 23.05
#